data_AF-A0A965L7G4-F1
#
_entry.id   AF-A0A965L7G4-F1
#
_cell.length_a   1.000
_cell.length_b   1.000
_cell.length_c   1.000
_cell.angle_alpha   90.00
_cell.angle_beta   90.00
_cell.angle_gamma   90.00
#
_symmetry.space_group_name_H-M   'P 1'
#
loop_
_entity.id
_entity.type
_entity.pdbx_description
1 polymer ?
#
loop_
_entity_poly.entity_id
_entity_poly.type
_entity_poly.pdbx_seq_one_letter_code
_entity_poly.pdbx_strand_id
1 'polypeptide(L)' 'MKLDSIERFEIVAAAFYIQTGFMRPGKDIAAAMGVGYSDEERSAAFDAWINANREVVNAMLLGFERVIQREEDDA' A
#
# COMPACT_ATOMS: atom_id res chain seq x y z
N MET A 1 12.07 0.23 -14.46
CA MET A 1 10.71 0.80 -14.49
C MET A 1 10.48 1.75 -13.31
N LYS A 2 9.78 2.87 -13.53
CA LYS A 2 9.25 3.71 -12.45
C LYS A 2 7.81 3.29 -12.17
N LEU A 3 7.46 3.07 -10.90
CA LEU A 3 6.09 2.72 -10.54
C LEU A 3 5.18 3.90 -10.78
N ASP A 4 4.06 3.65 -11.45
CA ASP A 4 3.03 4.67 -11.62
C ASP A 4 2.26 4.90 -10.30
N SER A 5 1.36 5.87 -10.29
CA SER A 5 0.60 6.21 -9.09
C SER A 5 -0.36 5.10 -8.64
N ILE A 6 -0.85 4.28 -9.57
CA ILE A 6 -1.76 3.16 -9.30
C ILE A 6 -0.96 2.02 -8.67
N GLU A 7 0.17 1.64 -9.25
CA GLU A 7 1.03 0.58 -8.72
C GLU A 7 1.54 0.92 -7.31
N ARG A 8 1.97 2.17 -7.10
CA ARG A 8 2.34 2.67 -5.76
C ARG A 8 1.19 2.55 -4.78
N PHE A 9 -0.01 2.94 -5.19
CA PHE A 9 -1.22 2.83 -4.37
C PHE A 9 -1.50 1.37 -4.00
N GLU A 10 -1.44 0.47 -4.97
CA GLU A 10 -1.72 -0.96 -4.79
C GLU A 10 -0.71 -1.63 -3.85
N ILE A 11 0.59 -1.36 -4.03
CA ILE A 11 1.65 -1.89 -3.16
C ILE A 11 1.46 -1.40 -1.72
N VAL A 12 1.22 -0.10 -1.53
CA VAL A 12 1.00 0.46 -0.18
C VAL A 12 -0.27 -0.09 0.45
N ALA A 13 -1.35 -0.25 -0.33
CA ALA A 13 -2.59 -0.84 0.15
C ALA A 13 -2.42 -2.30 0.57
N ALA A 14 -1.65 -3.09 -0.18
CA ALA A 14 -1.34 -4.47 0.16
C ALA A 14 -0.51 -4.54 1.44
N ALA A 15 0.53 -3.72 1.58
CA ALA A 15 1.36 -3.66 2.78
C ALA A 15 0.53 -3.31 4.03
N PHE A 16 -0.34 -2.29 3.92
CA PHE A 16 -1.24 -1.90 4.99
C PHE A 16 -2.19 -3.04 5.38
N TYR A 17 -2.81 -3.72 4.40
CA TYR A 17 -3.70 -4.84 4.67
C TYR A 17 -2.98 -6.02 5.33
N ILE A 18 -1.79 -6.39 4.85
CA ILE A 18 -0.99 -7.48 5.43
C ILE A 18 -0.66 -7.20 6.90
N GLN A 19 -0.30 -5.95 7.23
CA GLN A 19 0.14 -5.61 8.57
C GLN A 19 -1.00 -5.37 9.56
N THR A 20 -2.14 -4.86 9.08
CA THR A 20 -3.20 -4.37 9.97
C THR A 20 -4.50 -5.16 9.86
N GLY A 21 -4.69 -5.90 8.76
CA GLY A 21 -5.97 -6.52 8.39
C GLY A 21 -7.02 -5.52 7.89
N PHE A 22 -6.75 -4.21 7.91
CA PHE A 22 -7.65 -3.19 7.41
C PHE A 22 -7.43 -2.97 5.91
N MET A 23 -8.53 -2.81 5.17
CA MET A 23 -8.46 -2.36 3.79
C MET A 23 -8.12 -0.87 3.75
N ARG A 24 -7.19 -0.48 2.87
CA ARG A 24 -6.80 0.93 2.71
C ARG A 24 -8.03 1.79 2.36
N PRO A 25 -8.19 2.99 2.94
CA PRO A 25 -9.20 3.96 2.51
C PRO A 25 -9.13 4.21 1.00
N GLY A 26 -10.30 4.33 0.38
CA GLY A 26 -10.45 4.43 -1.07
C GLY A 26 -10.43 3.11 -1.83
N LYS A 27 -10.19 1.96 -1.17
CA LYS A 27 -10.50 0.64 -1.75
C LYS A 27 -11.91 0.20 -1.40
N ASP A 28 -12.59 -0.41 -2.37
CA ASP A 28 -13.90 -1.01 -2.20
C ASP A 28 -13.85 -2.14 -1.19
N ILE A 29 -14.69 -2.07 -0.16
CA ILE A 29 -14.95 -3.21 0.73
C ILE A 29 -15.92 -4.12 -0.03
N ALA A 30 -15.47 -5.31 -0.42
CA ALA A 30 -16.40 -6.30 -0.97
C ALA A 30 -17.51 -6.56 0.05
N ALA A 31 -18.78 -6.45 -0.36
CA ALA A 31 -19.94 -6.65 0.52
C ALA A 31 -19.93 -8.01 1.25
N ALA A 32 -19.23 -9.00 0.70
CA ALA A 32 -19.01 -10.33 1.30
C ALA A 32 -18.11 -10.32 2.56
N MET A 33 -17.35 -9.26 2.83
CA MET A 33 -16.57 -9.15 4.06
C MET A 33 -17.44 -8.86 5.30
N GLY A 34 -18.74 -8.57 5.10
CA GLY A 34 -19.85 -8.76 6.06
C GLY A 34 -19.85 -7.96 7.37
N VAL A 35 -18.68 -7.55 7.85
CA VAL A 35 -18.41 -6.88 9.12
C VAL A 35 -17.15 -6.02 8.92
N GLY A 36 -17.22 -5.07 8.00
CA GLY A 36 -16.09 -4.21 7.66
C GLY A 36 -16.11 -2.92 8.47
N TYR A 37 -14.99 -2.59 9.11
CA TYR A 37 -14.75 -1.30 9.78
C TYR A 37 -15.23 -0.11 8.94
N SER A 38 -15.71 0.94 9.60
CA SER A 38 -16.20 2.15 8.94
C SER A 38 -15.08 2.82 8.13
N ASP A 39 -15.46 3.69 7.19
CA ASP A 39 -14.46 4.45 6.42
C ASP A 39 -13.61 5.35 7.33
N GLU A 40 -14.20 5.92 8.39
CA GLU A 40 -13.46 6.69 9.39
C GLU A 40 -12.45 5.82 10.16
N GLU A 41 -12.85 4.62 10.57
CA GLU A 41 -11.96 3.69 11.29
C GLU A 41 -10.76 3.28 10.42
N ARG A 42 -11.01 2.96 9.15
CA ARG A 42 -9.94 2.65 8.19
C ARG A 42 -9.03 3.84 7.95
N SER A 43 -9.59 5.04 7.88
CA SER A 43 -8.83 6.28 7.68
C SER A 43 -7.92 6.57 8.85
N ALA A 44 -8.44 6.50 10.08
CA ALA A 44 -7.65 6.67 11.29
C ALA A 44 -6.53 5.62 11.42
N ALA A 45 -6.83 4.35 11.12
CA ALA A 45 -5.84 3.28 11.13
C ALA A 45 -4.75 3.50 10.07
N PHE A 46 -5.13 3.91 8.86
CA PHE A 46 -4.18 4.19 7.79
C PHE A 46 -3.29 5.38 8.13
N ASP A 47 -3.84 6.47 8.67
CA ASP A 47 -3.07 7.66 9.06
C ASP A 47 -2.05 7.34 10.16
N ALA A 48 -2.46 6.61 11.19
CA ALA A 48 -1.56 6.17 12.25
C ALA A 48 -0.45 5.28 11.69
N TRP A 49 -0.81 4.32 10.84
CA TRP A 49 0.14 3.39 10.23
C TRP A 49 1.13 4.09 9.30
N ILE A 50 0.65 4.93 8.37
CA ILE A 50 1.53 5.57 7.40
C ILE A 50 2.46 6.56 8.10
N ASN A 51 2.01 7.26 9.14
CA ASN A 51 2.90 8.17 9.88
C ASN A 51 4.02 7.43 10.61
N ALA A 52 3.77 6.22 11.10
CA ALA A 52 4.79 5.39 11.72
C ALA A 52 5.74 4.72 10.70
N ASN A 53 5.29 4.48 9.47
CA ASN A 53 6.01 3.63 8.50
C ASN A 53 6.44 4.36 7.21
N ARG A 54 6.12 5.64 7.04
CA ARG A 54 6.30 6.40 5.77
C ARG A 54 7.70 6.28 5.20
N GLU A 55 8.73 6.44 6.03
CA GLU A 55 10.12 6.42 5.56
C GLU A 55 10.51 5.06 5.01
N VAL A 56 10.15 3.98 5.71
CA VAL A 56 10.44 2.60 5.29
C VAL A 56 9.65 2.24 4.05
N VAL A 57 8.36 2.59 4.00
CA VAL A 57 7.52 2.37 2.81
C VAL A 57 8.10 3.07 1.58
N ASN A 58 8.51 4.33 1.71
CA ASN A 58 9.13 5.07 0.61
C ASN A 58 10.47 4.47 0.17
N ALA A 59 11.31 4.05 1.13
CA ALA A 59 12.58 3.40 0.84
C ALA A 59 12.38 2.07 0.10
N MET A 60 11.38 1.27 0.51
CA MET A 60 11.02 0.01 -0.15
C MET A 60 10.52 0.23 -1.57
N LEU A 61 9.63 1.20 -1.80
CA LEU A 61 9.14 1.52 -3.14
C LEU A 61 10.29 1.93 -4.07
N LEU A 62 11.20 2.78 -3.59
CA LEU A 62 12.37 3.20 -4.37
C LEU A 62 13.34 2.04 -4.63
N GLY A 63 13.53 1.16 -3.65
CA GLY A 63 14.33 -0.05 -3.80
C GLY A 63 13.76 -0.98 -4.88
N PHE A 64 12.45 -1.18 -4.86
CA PHE A 64 11.74 -2.00 -5.84
C PHE A 64 11.87 -1.44 -7.27
N GLU A 65 11.70 -0.13 -7.45
CA GLU A 65 11.91 0.54 -8.75
C GLU A 65 13.32 0.28 -9.30
N ARG A 66 14.34 0.32 -8.45
CA ARG A 66 15.73 0.06 -8.85
C ARG A 66 15.99 -1.38 -9.23
N VAL A 67 15.35 -2.34 -8.55
CA VAL A 67 15.48 -3.77 -8.87
C VAL A 67 14.86 -4.06 -10.23
N ILE A 68 13.62 -3.60 -10.47
CA ILE A 68 12.97 -3.82 -11.78
C ILE A 68 13.74 -3.13 -12.91
N GLN A 69 14.21 -1.90 -12.70
CA GLN A 69 15.01 -1.21 -13.73
C GLN A 69 16.27 -2.01 -14.12
N ARG A 70 16.93 -2.61 -13.13
CA ARG A 70 18.11 -3.45 -13.41
C ARG A 70 17.75 -4.68 -14.25
N GLU A 71 16.65 -5.36 -13.94
CA GLU A 71 16.22 -6.53 -14.72
C GLU A 71 15.89 -6.18 -16.17
N GLU A 72 15.32 -5.00 -16.42
CA GLU A 72 15.07 -4.49 -17.78
C GLU A 72 16.36 -4.11 -18.51
N ASP A 73 17.34 -3.52 -17.82
CA ASP A 73 18.64 -3.16 -18.41
C ASP A 73 19.50 -4.41 -18.74
N ASP A 74 19.31 -5.49 -17.99
CA ASP A 74 20.03 -6.76 -18.13
C ASP A 74 19.37 -7.74 -19.16
N ALA A 75 18.20 -7.40 -19.73
CA ALA A 75 17.38 -8.25 -20.63
C ALA A 75 17.46 -7.86 -22.12
#